data_AF-A0A7S3GS10-F1
#
_entry.id   AF-A0A7S3GS10-F1
#
_cell.length_a   1.000
_cell.length_b   1.000
_cell.length_c   1.000
_cell.angle_alpha   90.00
_cell.angle_beta   90.00
_cell.angle_gamma   90.00
#
_symmetry.space_group_name_H-M   'P 1'
#
loop_
_entity.id
_entity.type
_entity.pdbx_description
1 polymer ?
#
loop_
_entity_poly.entity_id
_entity_poly.type
_entity_poly.pdbx_seq_one_letter_code
_entity_poly.pdbx_strand_id
1 'polypeptide(L)'
;MEEVKESKESKGVKLPYFHRTLSPEEMALIGDITPKAITVTADATATGKIASGSAWNSAQTWEERDCTKWAMEKLPTLFENKEDLAKANQFIVQIKRLSNSQGSAQIAHVRGKARFIYELSFDLEFSVTDEKTSKKYKGKVAVSDVINDQLDDIEFALSWTGASPPNAELSTVRNAVIGGNALKKLIRTKIAIFEEDFRKL
;
A
#
# COMPACT_ATOMS: atom_id res chain seq x y z
N MET A 1 -77.08 -13.21 -1.47
CA MET A 1 -75.65 -13.57 -1.44
C MET A 1 -74.97 -12.70 -2.46
N GLU A 2 -74.33 -11.61 -2.02
CA GLU A 2 -72.96 -11.33 -2.45
C GLU A 2 -72.33 -10.45 -1.37
N GLU A 3 -71.20 -10.94 -0.87
CA GLU A 3 -70.56 -10.57 0.37
C GLU A 3 -69.77 -9.27 0.15
N VAL A 4 -70.13 -8.20 0.86
CA VAL A 4 -69.32 -6.97 0.88
C VAL A 4 -68.05 -7.29 1.67
N LYS A 5 -66.94 -7.50 0.96
CA LYS A 5 -65.61 -7.64 1.57
C LYS A 5 -65.19 -6.31 2.19
N GLU A 6 -65.38 -6.25 3.50
CA GLU A 6 -64.91 -5.22 4.41
C GLU A 6 -63.39 -5.02 4.26
N SER A 7 -62.98 -3.80 3.93
CA SER A 7 -61.58 -3.39 3.80
C SER A 7 -60.89 -3.41 5.16
N LYS A 8 -59.79 -4.16 5.28
CA LYS A 8 -58.97 -4.23 6.50
C LYS A 8 -58.46 -2.84 6.88
N GLU A 9 -58.96 -2.33 8.00
CA GLU A 9 -58.46 -1.15 8.71
C GLU A 9 -56.95 -1.25 8.95
N SER A 10 -56.20 -0.28 8.45
CA SER A 10 -54.76 -0.17 8.65
C SER A 10 -54.47 0.16 10.12
N LYS A 11 -53.79 -0.73 10.84
CA LYS A 11 -53.31 -0.49 12.21
C LYS A 11 -52.63 0.89 12.30
N GLY A 12 -53.14 1.72 13.20
CA GLY A 12 -52.69 3.09 13.42
C GLY A 12 -51.17 3.19 13.51
N VAL A 13 -50.62 4.09 12.70
CA VAL A 13 -49.19 4.30 12.55
C VAL A 13 -48.62 4.92 13.84
N LYS A 14 -47.68 4.22 14.47
CA LYS A 14 -47.25 4.47 15.87
C LYS A 14 -46.38 5.73 16.07
N LEU A 15 -45.91 6.36 14.98
CA LEU A 15 -45.00 7.53 15.03
C LEU A 15 -45.40 8.58 13.96
N PRO A 16 -46.26 9.56 14.26
CA PRO A 16 -46.86 10.44 13.25
C PRO A 16 -45.85 11.27 12.43
N TYR A 17 -44.61 11.41 12.90
CA TYR A 17 -43.57 12.26 12.30
C TYR A 17 -42.70 11.56 11.23
N PHE A 18 -42.78 10.24 11.05
CA PHE A 18 -41.91 9.50 10.13
C PHE A 18 -42.63 8.70 9.05
N HIS A 19 -43.94 8.92 8.88
CA HIS A 19 -44.71 8.22 7.87
C HIS A 19 -45.40 9.23 6.95
N ARG A 20 -44.72 9.55 5.85
CA ARG A 20 -45.34 10.18 4.69
C ARG A 20 -45.81 9.06 3.77
N THR A 21 -47.13 8.94 3.62
CA THR A 21 -47.72 8.12 2.56
C THR A 21 -47.65 8.91 1.26
N LEU A 22 -47.00 8.36 0.24
CA LEU A 22 -47.00 8.94 -1.09
C LEU A 22 -48.41 8.81 -1.67
N SER A 23 -48.96 9.90 -2.18
CA SER A 23 -50.19 9.89 -2.95
C SER A 23 -50.03 9.07 -4.24
N PRO A 24 -51.12 8.56 -4.83
CA PRO A 24 -51.06 7.84 -6.11
C PRO A 24 -50.42 8.65 -7.24
N GLU A 25 -50.61 9.97 -7.24
CA GLU A 25 -50.00 10.90 -8.20
C GLU A 25 -48.48 11.01 -7.99
N GLU A 26 -48.02 11.11 -6.73
CA GLU A 26 -46.59 11.13 -6.41
C GLU A 26 -45.91 9.78 -6.74
N MET A 27 -46.60 8.66 -6.50
CA MET A 27 -46.11 7.33 -6.89
C MET A 27 -46.00 7.20 -8.42
N ALA A 28 -46.98 7.71 -9.17
CA ALA A 28 -46.93 7.72 -10.62
C ALA A 28 -45.79 8.61 -11.17
N LEU A 29 -45.50 9.73 -10.49
CA LEU A 29 -44.43 10.65 -10.86
C LEU A 29 -43.04 10.08 -10.55
N ILE A 30 -42.89 9.34 -9.44
CA ILE A 30 -41.63 8.66 -9.07
C ILE A 30 -41.33 7.51 -10.03
N GLY A 31 -42.35 6.78 -10.48
CA GLY A 31 -42.20 5.66 -11.40
C GLY A 31 -41.41 4.48 -10.79
N ASP A 32 -40.79 3.67 -11.65
CA ASP A 32 -39.96 2.55 -11.23
C ASP A 32 -38.50 3.00 -10.99
N ILE A 33 -38.15 3.19 -9.73
CA ILE A 33 -36.80 3.55 -9.29
C ILE A 33 -35.92 2.33 -8.98
N THR A 34 -36.37 1.12 -9.33
CA THR A 34 -35.60 -0.10 -9.07
C THR A 34 -34.27 -0.04 -9.81
N PRO A 35 -33.12 -0.15 -9.12
CA PRO A 35 -31.82 -0.17 -9.76
C PRO A 35 -31.74 -1.31 -10.78
N LYS A 36 -31.50 -0.97 -12.04
CA LYS A 36 -31.28 -1.97 -13.09
C LYS A 36 -29.85 -2.48 -13.00
N ALA A 37 -29.68 -3.80 -13.08
CA ALA A 37 -28.36 -4.41 -13.14
C ALA A 37 -27.60 -3.90 -14.38
N ILE A 38 -26.36 -3.48 -14.20
CA ILE A 38 -25.49 -3.08 -15.30
C ILE A 38 -25.09 -4.35 -16.05
N THR A 39 -25.67 -4.58 -17.23
CA THR A 39 -25.16 -5.58 -18.17
C THR A 39 -23.96 -4.96 -18.88
N VAL A 40 -22.77 -5.41 -18.51
CA VAL A 40 -21.52 -4.98 -19.15
C VAL A 40 -21.52 -5.48 -20.59
N THR A 41 -22.01 -4.66 -21.52
CA THR A 41 -21.75 -4.82 -22.95
C THR A 41 -20.89 -3.64 -23.40
N ALA A 42 -19.59 -3.94 -23.45
CA ALA A 42 -18.52 -3.35 -24.25
C ALA A 42 -18.66 -1.88 -24.71
N ASP A 43 -17.83 -1.03 -24.12
CA ASP A 43 -16.80 -0.34 -24.90
C ASP A 43 -15.47 -0.41 -24.13
N ALA A 44 -14.82 -1.57 -24.27
CA ALA A 44 -13.48 -1.82 -23.75
C ALA A 44 -12.45 -1.45 -24.83
N THR A 45 -12.23 -0.15 -25.04
CA THR A 45 -11.01 0.35 -25.67
C THR A 45 -10.51 1.61 -24.96
N ALA A 46 -9.97 1.43 -23.75
CA ALA A 46 -9.09 2.42 -23.15
C ALA A 46 -7.71 1.79 -22.94
N THR A 47 -6.92 1.81 -24.01
CA THR A 47 -5.48 1.61 -23.95
C THR A 47 -4.84 2.75 -23.15
N GLY A 48 -4.29 2.42 -21.99
CA GLY A 48 -3.16 3.12 -21.37
C GLY A 48 -3.30 4.62 -21.16
N LYS A 49 -4.09 5.03 -20.16
CA LYS A 49 -3.79 6.17 -19.29
C LYS A 49 -4.74 6.14 -18.09
N ILE A 50 -4.21 6.46 -16.92
CA ILE A 50 -4.91 6.56 -15.64
C ILE A 50 -5.90 7.73 -15.72
N ALA A 51 -7.03 7.50 -16.39
CA ALA A 51 -8.11 8.45 -16.56
C ALA A 51 -9.43 7.69 -16.45
N SER A 52 -9.61 6.98 -15.34
CA SER A 52 -10.88 6.38 -14.98
C SER A 52 -11.33 6.97 -13.66
N GLY A 53 -11.73 8.24 -13.70
CA GLY A 53 -12.43 8.83 -12.58
C GLY A 53 -13.86 8.33 -12.48
N SER A 54 -14.41 8.36 -11.28
CA SER A 54 -15.80 8.04 -11.01
C SER A 54 -16.72 8.99 -11.78
N ALA A 55 -17.77 8.44 -12.40
CA ALA A 55 -18.74 9.24 -13.16
C ALA A 55 -19.41 10.35 -12.32
N TRP A 56 -19.39 10.20 -10.99
CA TRP A 56 -19.93 11.17 -10.03
C TRP A 56 -19.01 12.38 -9.79
N ASN A 57 -17.71 12.30 -10.09
CA ASN A 57 -16.74 13.37 -9.87
C ASN A 57 -16.38 14.08 -11.18
N SER A 58 -17.37 14.62 -11.87
CA SER A 58 -17.15 15.34 -13.14
C SER A 58 -16.24 16.57 -12.98
N ALA A 59 -16.18 17.16 -11.77
CA ALA A 59 -15.33 18.30 -11.45
C ALA A 59 -13.87 17.93 -11.09
N GLN A 60 -13.53 16.63 -11.03
CA GLN A 60 -12.21 16.12 -10.65
C GLN A 60 -11.69 16.73 -9.33
N THR A 61 -12.59 16.95 -8.37
CA THR A 61 -12.27 17.65 -7.12
C THR A 61 -11.27 16.85 -6.30
N TRP A 62 -11.58 15.57 -6.05
CA TRP A 62 -10.72 14.62 -5.35
C TRP A 62 -11.13 13.20 -5.70
N GLU A 63 -10.15 12.35 -6.00
CA GLU A 63 -10.32 10.89 -6.11
C GLU A 63 -9.09 10.21 -5.55
N GLU A 64 -9.29 9.12 -4.81
CA GLU A 64 -8.19 8.33 -4.28
C GLU A 64 -8.36 6.86 -4.63
N ARG A 65 -7.23 6.21 -4.91
CA ARG A 65 -7.14 4.78 -5.14
C ARG A 65 -6.14 4.20 -4.16
N ASP A 66 -6.63 3.34 -3.27
CA ASP A 66 -5.76 2.52 -2.42
C ASP A 66 -4.96 1.53 -3.29
N CYS A 67 -3.65 1.58 -3.13
CA CYS A 67 -2.67 0.75 -3.81
C CYS A 67 -1.77 0.00 -2.80
N THR A 68 -2.16 -0.03 -1.52
CA THR A 68 -1.40 -0.66 -0.44
C THR A 68 -1.16 -2.13 -0.72
N LYS A 69 -2.19 -2.85 -1.21
CA LYS A 69 -2.03 -4.26 -1.60
C LYS A 69 -0.94 -4.46 -2.66
N TRP A 70 -0.97 -3.65 -3.71
CA TRP A 70 0.06 -3.70 -4.75
C TRP A 70 1.45 -3.40 -4.17
N ALA A 71 1.56 -2.41 -3.29
CA ALA A 71 2.83 -2.05 -2.68
C ALA A 71 3.41 -3.19 -1.82
N MET A 72 2.57 -3.85 -1.01
CA MET A 72 2.97 -4.98 -0.17
C MET A 72 3.38 -6.21 -0.99
N GLU A 73 2.80 -6.40 -2.18
CA GLU A 73 3.21 -7.47 -3.11
C GLU A 73 4.48 -7.11 -3.87
N LYS A 74 4.63 -5.86 -4.31
CA LYS A 74 5.76 -5.39 -5.12
C LYS A 74 7.05 -5.28 -4.31
N LEU A 75 6.98 -4.73 -3.09
CA LEU A 75 8.17 -4.37 -2.31
C LEU A 75 9.11 -5.56 -2.03
N PRO A 76 8.64 -6.76 -1.63
CA PRO A 76 9.51 -7.93 -1.43
C PRO A 76 10.24 -8.36 -2.71
N THR A 77 9.60 -8.24 -3.88
CA THR A 77 10.17 -8.66 -5.17
C THR A 77 11.46 -7.91 -5.53
N LEU A 78 11.60 -6.68 -5.04
CA LEU A 78 12.77 -5.83 -5.30
C LEU A 78 14.03 -6.30 -4.56
N PHE A 79 13.86 -7.10 -3.50
CA PHE A 79 14.92 -7.59 -2.62
C PHE A 79 15.06 -9.11 -2.63
N GLU A 80 14.56 -9.82 -3.65
CA GLU A 80 14.68 -11.29 -3.76
C GLU A 80 16.12 -11.75 -4.00
N ASN A 81 16.90 -10.94 -4.71
CA ASN A 81 18.29 -11.23 -5.01
C ASN A 81 19.19 -10.84 -3.85
N LYS A 82 20.24 -11.64 -3.64
CA LYS A 82 21.28 -11.30 -2.67
C LYS A 82 22.07 -10.11 -3.20
N GLU A 83 22.24 -9.11 -2.36
CA GLU A 83 22.97 -7.88 -2.70
C GLU A 83 24.19 -7.78 -1.78
N ASP A 84 25.36 -7.61 -2.38
CA ASP A 84 26.60 -7.36 -1.65
C ASP A 84 26.66 -5.88 -1.27
N LEU A 85 26.69 -5.60 0.03
CA LEU A 85 26.54 -4.25 0.54
C LEU A 85 27.88 -3.53 0.68
N ALA A 86 28.76 -4.11 1.48
CA ALA A 86 30.06 -3.53 1.81
C ALA A 86 30.99 -4.61 2.37
N LYS A 87 32.29 -4.37 2.20
CA LYS A 87 33.35 -5.10 2.88
C LYS A 87 33.88 -4.26 4.04
N ALA A 88 33.86 -4.82 5.24
CA ALA A 88 34.32 -4.19 6.47
C ALA A 88 35.49 -5.02 7.01
N ASN A 89 36.73 -4.62 6.72
CA ASN A 89 37.92 -5.45 6.99
C ASN A 89 37.80 -6.85 6.35
N GLN A 90 37.78 -7.92 7.16
CA GLN A 90 37.57 -9.30 6.72
C GLN A 90 36.09 -9.71 6.63
N PHE A 91 35.15 -8.81 6.90
CA PHE A 91 33.73 -9.12 6.93
C PHE A 91 33.03 -8.71 5.64
N ILE A 92 32.33 -9.64 5.00
CA ILE A 92 31.47 -9.39 3.84
C ILE A 92 30.03 -9.31 4.31
N VAL A 93 29.38 -8.17 4.07
CA VAL A 93 27.96 -7.93 4.42
C VAL A 93 27.10 -8.15 3.19
N GLN A 94 26.11 -9.05 3.30
CA GLN A 94 25.14 -9.34 2.25
C GLN A 94 23.72 -9.14 2.74
N ILE A 95 22.90 -8.40 2.00
CA ILE A 95 21.45 -8.36 2.18
C ILE A 95 20.86 -9.58 1.49
N LYS A 96 19.95 -10.28 2.17
CA LYS A 96 19.36 -11.52 1.67
C LYS A 96 17.98 -11.33 1.09
N ARG A 97 17.10 -10.76 1.90
CA ARG A 97 15.68 -10.60 1.58
C ARG A 97 15.03 -9.58 2.49
N LEU A 98 13.90 -9.08 2.03
CA LEU A 98 12.97 -8.29 2.83
C LEU A 98 12.02 -9.23 3.60
N SER A 99 11.63 -8.81 4.80
CA SER A 99 10.60 -9.43 5.63
C SER A 99 9.79 -8.35 6.34
N ASN A 100 8.61 -8.71 6.86
CA ASN A 100 7.82 -7.81 7.71
C ASN A 100 7.50 -6.43 7.07
N SER A 101 7.11 -6.40 5.79
CA SER A 101 6.67 -5.18 5.13
C SER A 101 5.32 -4.71 5.66
N GLN A 102 5.24 -3.42 5.98
CA GLN A 102 4.04 -2.75 6.45
C GLN A 102 4.01 -1.31 5.91
N GLY A 103 2.84 -0.69 5.91
CA GLY A 103 2.68 0.68 5.43
C GLY A 103 1.42 0.90 4.60
N SER A 104 1.39 2.03 3.90
CA SER A 104 0.30 2.41 3.00
C SER A 104 0.84 2.94 1.67
N ALA A 105 0.04 2.79 0.61
CA ALA A 105 0.31 3.40 -0.68
C ALA A 105 -1.00 3.80 -1.35
N GLN A 106 -1.07 5.01 -1.88
CA GLN A 106 -2.27 5.55 -2.49
C GLN A 106 -1.96 6.50 -3.65
N ILE A 107 -2.88 6.55 -4.62
CA ILE A 107 -2.83 7.48 -5.74
C ILE A 107 -4.00 8.45 -5.58
N ALA A 108 -3.69 9.71 -5.30
CA ALA A 108 -4.68 10.78 -5.17
C ALA A 108 -4.70 11.66 -6.42
N HIS A 109 -5.86 11.82 -7.04
CA HIS A 109 -6.11 12.72 -8.16
C HIS A 109 -6.78 14.00 -7.65
N VAL A 110 -6.08 15.12 -7.78
CA VAL A 110 -6.54 16.42 -7.31
C VAL A 110 -6.50 17.40 -8.47
N ARG A 111 -7.66 17.86 -8.94
CA ARG A 111 -7.77 18.83 -10.06
C ARG A 111 -6.97 18.39 -11.30
N GLY A 112 -7.09 17.11 -11.65
CA GLY A 112 -6.42 16.52 -12.82
C GLY A 112 -4.94 16.19 -12.64
N LYS A 113 -4.36 16.35 -11.44
CA LYS A 113 -2.97 15.95 -11.14
C LYS A 113 -2.94 14.73 -10.22
N ALA A 114 -2.23 13.68 -10.63
CA ALA A 114 -1.98 12.51 -9.79
C ALA A 114 -0.84 12.78 -8.78
N ARG A 115 -1.05 12.36 -7.55
CA ARG A 115 -0.09 12.35 -6.44
C ARG A 115 0.06 10.91 -5.98
N PHE A 116 1.30 10.43 -6.03
CA PHE A 116 1.67 9.10 -5.57
C PHE A 116 2.22 9.26 -4.17
N ILE A 117 1.53 8.68 -3.19
CA ILE A 117 1.85 8.85 -1.77
C ILE A 117 2.08 7.46 -1.21
N TYR A 118 3.22 7.24 -0.56
CA TYR A 118 3.48 6.02 0.19
C TYR A 118 4.21 6.31 1.49
N GLU A 119 4.01 5.41 2.44
CA GLU A 119 4.76 5.32 3.69
C GLU A 119 4.98 3.85 3.99
N LEU A 120 6.24 3.43 3.94
CA LEU A 120 6.63 2.04 4.02
C LEU A 120 7.64 1.84 5.15
N SER A 121 7.50 0.71 5.85
CA SER A 121 8.47 0.21 6.83
C SER A 121 8.64 -1.29 6.62
N PHE A 122 9.88 -1.79 6.77
CA PHE A 122 10.19 -3.20 6.53
C PHE A 122 11.50 -3.62 7.17
N ASP A 123 11.68 -4.93 7.36
CA ASP A 123 12.91 -5.51 7.86
C ASP A 123 13.74 -6.09 6.72
N LEU A 124 15.02 -5.72 6.64
CA LEU A 124 15.99 -6.37 5.75
C LEU A 124 16.81 -7.41 6.53
N GLU A 125 16.68 -8.68 6.13
CA GLU A 125 17.53 -9.74 6.65
C GLU A 125 18.92 -9.66 6.00
N PHE A 126 19.97 -9.63 6.82
CA PHE A 126 21.35 -9.60 6.34
C PHE A 126 22.18 -10.74 6.94
N SER A 127 23.30 -11.04 6.28
CA SER A 127 24.33 -11.91 6.85
C SER A 127 25.71 -11.33 6.66
N VAL A 128 26.56 -11.61 7.64
CA VAL A 128 27.96 -11.19 7.64
C VAL A 128 28.83 -12.43 7.68
N THR A 129 29.74 -12.56 6.72
CA THR A 129 30.68 -13.68 6.63
C THR A 129 32.08 -13.17 6.93
N ASP A 130 32.76 -13.79 7.89
CA ASP A 130 34.17 -13.55 8.18
C ASP A 130 35.04 -14.39 7.24
N GLU A 131 35.82 -13.75 6.36
CA GLU A 131 36.69 -14.44 5.41
C GLU A 131 37.84 -15.21 6.08
N LYS A 132 38.26 -14.81 7.29
CA LYS A 132 39.39 -15.48 7.98
C LYS A 132 38.94 -16.74 8.70
N THR A 133 37.76 -16.71 9.31
CA THR A 133 37.26 -17.81 10.15
C THR A 133 36.13 -18.61 9.50
N SER A 134 35.63 -18.17 8.34
CA SER A 134 34.44 -18.71 7.65
C SER A 134 33.18 -18.73 8.52
N LYS A 135 33.18 -17.99 9.65
CA LYS A 135 32.01 -17.87 10.52
C LYS A 135 30.99 -16.93 9.90
N LYS A 136 29.72 -17.28 10.07
CA LYS A 136 28.59 -16.53 9.53
C LYS A 136 27.68 -16.03 10.63
N TYR A 137 27.45 -14.73 10.63
CA TYR A 137 26.53 -14.02 11.51
C TYR A 137 25.28 -13.61 10.72
N LYS A 138 24.14 -13.52 11.39
CA LYS A 138 22.85 -13.14 10.78
C LYS A 138 22.20 -12.05 11.62
N GLY A 139 21.45 -11.17 10.97
CA GLY A 139 20.72 -10.13 11.66
C GLY A 139 19.62 -9.54 10.78
N LYS A 140 18.96 -8.53 11.33
CA LYS A 140 17.93 -7.74 10.66
C LYS A 140 18.21 -6.25 10.82
N VAL A 141 17.91 -5.49 9.77
CA VAL A 141 17.84 -4.03 9.85
C VAL A 141 16.38 -3.65 9.66
N ALA A 142 15.76 -3.10 10.70
CA ALA A 142 14.47 -2.44 10.56
C ALA A 142 14.70 -1.11 9.84
N VAL A 143 13.97 -0.91 8.76
CA VAL A 143 13.97 0.28 7.92
C VAL A 143 12.62 0.95 8.11
N SER A 144 12.65 2.18 8.62
CA SER A 144 11.46 2.97 8.92
C SER A 144 11.45 4.26 8.11
N ASP A 145 10.26 4.85 7.96
CA ASP A 145 10.04 6.15 7.34
C ASP A 145 10.50 6.23 5.88
N VAL A 146 10.25 5.17 5.11
CA VAL A 146 10.45 5.20 3.66
C VAL A 146 9.25 5.90 3.03
N ILE A 147 9.37 7.21 2.84
CA ILE A 147 8.34 8.09 2.28
C ILE A 147 8.85 8.85 1.05
N ASN A 148 7.91 9.39 0.26
CA ASN A 148 8.26 10.24 -0.87
C ASN A 148 9.10 11.44 -0.44
N ASP A 149 10.11 11.79 -1.24
CA ASP A 149 10.96 12.98 -1.08
C ASP A 149 11.76 13.07 0.25
N GLN A 150 11.65 12.12 1.18
CA GLN A 150 12.45 12.05 2.42
C GLN A 150 13.24 10.73 2.55
N LEU A 151 13.69 10.17 1.42
CA LEU A 151 14.61 9.01 1.41
C LEU A 151 15.98 9.31 2.05
N ASP A 152 16.20 10.56 2.47
CA ASP A 152 17.36 11.05 3.18
C ASP A 152 17.20 10.91 4.71
N ASP A 153 15.98 10.76 5.21
CA ASP A 153 15.68 10.73 6.63
C ASP A 153 15.29 9.34 7.13
N ILE A 154 15.47 8.31 6.28
CA ILE A 154 15.22 6.89 6.61
C ILE A 154 15.98 6.50 7.89
N GLU A 155 15.24 5.95 8.85
CA GLU A 155 15.81 5.45 10.09
C GLU A 155 16.19 3.96 9.99
N PHE A 156 17.30 3.60 10.63
CA PHE A 156 17.82 2.23 10.65
C PHE A 156 18.03 1.72 12.07
N ALA A 157 17.41 0.59 12.39
CA ALA A 157 17.68 -0.14 13.64
C ALA A 157 18.22 -1.54 13.35
N LEU A 158 19.49 -1.77 13.72
CA LEU A 158 20.16 -3.06 13.53
C LEU A 158 20.00 -3.97 14.75
N SER A 159 19.59 -5.21 14.51
CA SER A 159 19.53 -6.30 15.50
C SER A 159 20.22 -7.56 14.98
N TRP A 160 20.85 -8.32 15.89
CA TRP A 160 21.50 -9.59 15.56
C TRP A 160 20.59 -10.78 15.92
N THR A 161 20.68 -11.85 15.13
CA THR A 161 19.99 -13.11 15.41
C THR A 161 21.01 -14.12 15.92
N GLY A 162 21.05 -14.30 17.24
CA GLY A 162 22.01 -15.18 17.90
C GLY A 162 23.35 -14.50 18.11
N ALA A 163 24.43 -15.13 17.65
CA ALA A 163 25.78 -14.57 17.81
C ALA A 163 26.00 -13.35 16.90
N SER A 164 26.74 -12.38 17.42
CA SER A 164 27.25 -11.22 16.69
C SER A 164 28.77 -11.33 16.50
N PRO A 165 29.38 -10.52 15.60
CA PRO A 165 30.83 -10.40 15.52
C PRO A 165 31.45 -10.01 16.88
N PRO A 166 32.72 -10.38 17.14
CA PRO A 166 33.42 -10.00 18.36
C PRO A 166 33.35 -8.48 18.61
N ASN A 167 33.31 -8.08 19.88
CA ASN A 167 33.01 -6.68 20.26
C ASN A 167 33.91 -5.63 19.58
N ALA A 168 35.19 -5.94 19.35
CA ALA A 168 36.13 -5.05 18.65
C ALA A 168 35.77 -4.79 17.17
N GLU A 169 35.15 -5.76 16.50
CA GLU A 169 34.74 -5.67 15.09
C GLU A 169 33.25 -5.32 14.93
N LEU A 170 32.48 -5.40 16.02
CA LEU A 170 31.04 -5.16 16.02
C LEU A 170 30.68 -3.74 15.57
N SER A 171 31.43 -2.74 16.06
CA SER A 171 31.24 -1.33 15.69
C SER A 171 31.56 -1.11 14.20
N THR A 172 32.65 -1.70 13.71
CA THR A 172 33.07 -1.64 12.31
C THR A 172 32.02 -2.23 11.38
N VAL A 173 31.52 -3.43 11.71
CA VAL A 173 30.46 -4.09 10.94
C VAL A 173 29.14 -3.31 11.01
N ARG A 174 28.76 -2.82 12.19
CA ARG A 174 27.56 -1.97 12.34
C ARG A 174 27.65 -0.71 11.49
N ASN A 175 28.80 -0.03 11.51
CA ASN A 175 29.03 1.15 10.70
C ASN A 175 28.97 0.82 9.19
N ALA A 176 29.51 -0.31 8.77
CA ALA A 176 29.42 -0.74 7.38
C ALA A 176 27.97 -1.07 6.94
N VAL A 177 27.13 -1.59 7.84
CA VAL A 177 25.74 -1.94 7.52
C VAL A 177 24.84 -0.69 7.52
N ILE A 178 24.83 0.09 8.60
CA ILE A 178 23.86 1.17 8.81
C ILE A 178 24.47 2.58 8.95
N GLY A 179 25.76 2.69 9.29
CA GLY A 179 26.41 4.00 9.50
C GLY A 179 26.96 4.62 8.21
N GLY A 180 27.20 3.81 7.19
CA GLY A 180 27.63 4.24 5.86
C GLY A 180 26.47 4.48 4.90
N ASN A 181 26.81 4.97 3.71
CA ASN A 181 25.81 5.26 2.67
C ASN A 181 25.43 4.05 1.80
N ALA A 182 26.06 2.88 1.98
CA ALA A 182 25.85 1.72 1.10
C ALA A 182 24.40 1.22 1.15
N LEU A 183 23.83 1.04 2.35
CA LEU A 183 22.47 0.55 2.51
C LEU A 183 21.45 1.56 2.02
N LYS A 184 21.66 2.83 2.35
CA LYS A 184 20.83 3.92 1.89
C LYS A 184 20.81 4.02 0.36
N LYS A 185 21.98 3.90 -0.29
CA LYS A 185 22.09 3.86 -1.76
C LYS A 185 21.34 2.66 -2.35
N LEU A 186 21.51 1.47 -1.77
CA LEU A 186 20.80 0.27 -2.23
C LEU A 186 19.28 0.48 -2.14
N ILE A 187 18.77 0.95 -1.00
CA ILE A 187 17.35 1.20 -0.79
C ILE A 187 16.85 2.24 -1.79
N ARG A 188 17.56 3.37 -1.98
CA ARG A 188 17.18 4.39 -2.99
C ARG A 188 17.07 3.80 -4.39
N THR A 189 18.01 2.94 -4.80
CA THR A 189 17.93 2.28 -6.12
C THR A 189 16.69 1.39 -6.23
N LYS A 190 16.38 0.61 -5.21
CA LYS A 190 15.19 -0.27 -5.22
C LYS A 190 13.89 0.55 -5.17
N ILE A 191 13.84 1.58 -4.35
CA ILE A 191 12.67 2.47 -4.24
C ILE A 191 12.46 3.28 -5.52
N ALA A 192 13.51 3.67 -6.24
CA ALA A 192 13.35 4.31 -7.55
C ALA A 192 12.62 3.39 -8.55
N ILE A 193 12.93 2.09 -8.55
CA ILE A 193 12.22 1.09 -9.38
C ILE A 193 10.77 0.94 -8.89
N PHE A 194 10.56 0.91 -7.58
CA PHE A 194 9.21 0.90 -7.00
C PHE A 194 8.39 2.09 -7.46
N GLU A 195 8.93 3.30 -7.40
CA GLU A 195 8.26 4.54 -7.82
C GLU A 195 7.96 4.56 -9.31
N GLU A 196 8.88 4.07 -10.15
CA GLU A 196 8.65 3.97 -11.60
C GLU A 196 7.47 3.07 -11.91
N ASP A 197 7.38 1.91 -11.26
CA ASP A 197 6.28 0.98 -11.45
C ASP A 197 4.98 1.50 -10.79
N PHE A 198 5.08 2.22 -9.68
CA PHE A 198 3.92 2.82 -9.02
C PHE A 198 3.25 3.86 -9.92
N ARG A 199 4.04 4.62 -10.68
CA ARG A 199 3.56 5.62 -11.65
C ARG A 199 2.83 5.02 -12.85
N LYS A 200 2.92 3.70 -13.07
CA LYS A 200 2.29 2.99 -14.20
C LYS A 200 0.92 2.39 -13.85
N LEU A 201 0.49 2.43 -12.58
CA LEU A 201 -0.80 1.88 -12.10
C LEU A 201 -2.02 2.74 -12.41
#